data_AF-F2U142-F1
#
_entry.id   AF-F2U142-F1
#
_cell.length_a   1.000
_cell.length_b   1.000
_cell.length_c   1.000
_cell.angle_alpha   90.00
_cell.angle_beta   90.00
_cell.angle_gamma   90.00
#
_symmetry.space_group_name_H-M   'P 1'
#
loop_
_entity.id
_entity.type
_entity.pdbx_description
1 polymer ?
#
loop_
_entity_poly.entity_id
_entity_poly.type
_entity_poly.pdbx_seq_one_letter_code
_entity_poly.pdbx_strand_id
1 'polypeptide(L)'
;MFHHLSPLLYLFPLVFVVLLVLLSVNKPRQPTMGRMHAPGKGISRSSRPFVRTAPSWLKNLYSADDVKESIVKLARKGHTPSKIGVILRDSRGISSTKAITGTKVLRILKAAGLAPEIPEDLYCLIKKAVAMRKHLQENRNDKDCKFRLILVESRIHRLSRYYRTKGVVAPNFKYESATASALVA
;
A
#
# COMPACT_ATOMS: atom_id res chain seq x y z
N MET A 1 -1.60 75.56 -6.25
CA MET A 1 -1.68 74.91 -7.57
C MET A 1 -0.94 73.59 -7.47
N PHE A 2 -1.64 72.47 -7.75
CA PHE A 2 -1.10 71.13 -8.03
C PHE A 2 -0.29 70.43 -6.94
N HIS A 3 -0.49 69.16 -6.60
CA HIS A 3 -1.53 68.19 -6.93
C HIS A 3 -1.32 67.05 -5.91
N HIS A 4 -2.43 66.48 -5.46
CA HIS A 4 -2.49 65.17 -4.81
C HIS A 4 -1.76 64.14 -5.70
N LEU A 5 -0.63 63.58 -5.25
CA LEU A 5 -0.12 62.32 -5.81
C LEU A 5 0.06 61.27 -4.70
N SER A 6 -1.03 60.53 -4.57
CA SER A 6 -1.25 59.20 -4.01
C SER A 6 0.00 58.35 -3.65
N PRO A 7 0.11 57.86 -2.40
CA PRO A 7 1.13 56.87 -1.98
C PRO A 7 0.92 55.45 -2.56
N LEU A 8 -0.07 55.26 -3.43
CA LEU A 8 -0.51 53.95 -3.95
C LEU A 8 0.45 53.33 -4.98
N LEU A 9 1.42 54.09 -5.51
CA LEU A 9 2.36 53.59 -6.53
C LEU A 9 3.51 52.74 -5.98
N TYR A 10 3.78 52.79 -4.67
CA TYR A 10 4.88 52.02 -4.05
C TYR A 10 4.44 50.66 -3.47
N LEU A 11 3.14 50.37 -3.40
CA LEU A 11 2.62 49.10 -2.87
C LEU A 11 2.45 48.01 -3.95
N PHE A 12 2.48 48.40 -5.22
CA PHE A 12 2.31 47.47 -6.35
C PHE A 12 3.41 46.40 -6.50
N PRO A 13 4.72 46.71 -6.38
CA PRO A 13 5.75 45.71 -6.60
C PRO A 13 5.83 44.68 -5.46
N LEU A 14 5.57 45.08 -4.21
CA LEU A 14 5.68 44.20 -3.05
C LEU A 14 4.51 43.20 -2.99
N VAL A 15 3.30 43.65 -3.31
CA VAL A 15 2.12 42.76 -3.43
C VAL A 15 2.28 41.80 -4.61
N PHE A 16 2.88 42.24 -5.72
CA PHE A 16 3.15 41.38 -6.87
C PHE A 16 4.19 40.30 -6.57
N VAL A 17 5.28 40.62 -5.86
CA VAL A 17 6.29 39.63 -5.45
C VAL A 17 5.71 38.63 -4.45
N VAL A 18 4.93 39.09 -3.46
CA VAL A 18 4.28 38.19 -2.48
C VAL A 18 3.25 37.29 -3.15
N LEU A 19 2.48 37.82 -4.12
CA LEU A 19 1.53 37.03 -4.91
C LEU A 19 2.25 36.00 -5.80
N LEU A 20 3.37 36.36 -6.42
CA LEU A 20 4.17 35.45 -7.24
C LEU A 20 4.82 34.32 -6.42
N VAL A 21 5.28 34.63 -5.20
CA VAL A 21 5.79 33.64 -4.24
C VAL A 21 4.68 32.71 -3.75
N LEU A 22 3.50 33.24 -3.41
CA LEU A 22 2.34 32.44 -3.01
C LEU A 22 1.83 31.53 -4.15
N LEU A 23 1.87 32.01 -5.40
CA LEU A 23 1.51 31.21 -6.57
C LEU A 23 2.55 30.13 -6.92
N SER A 24 3.83 30.32 -6.55
CA SER A 24 4.88 29.31 -6.75
C SER A 24 4.80 28.15 -5.74
N VAL A 25 4.36 28.42 -4.51
CA VAL A 25 4.28 27.42 -3.42
C VAL A 25 3.09 26.45 -3.61
N ASN A 26 2.07 26.84 -4.37
CA ASN A 26 0.85 26.05 -4.56
C ASN A 26 0.73 25.45 -5.96
N LYS A 27 1.80 24.83 -6.47
CA LYS A 27 1.67 23.96 -7.65
C LYS A 27 0.81 22.75 -7.25
N PRO A 28 -0.38 22.54 -7.85
CA PRO A 28 -1.14 21.32 -7.61
C PRO A 28 -0.25 20.14 -7.98
N ARG A 29 -0.11 19.17 -7.05
CA ARG A 29 0.53 17.88 -7.34
C ARG A 29 -0.24 17.22 -8.47
N GLN A 30 0.26 17.40 -9.69
CA GLN A 30 -0.19 16.66 -10.87
C GLN A 30 -0.21 15.17 -10.49
N PRO A 31 -1.34 14.45 -10.64
CA PRO A 31 -1.39 13.02 -10.45
C PRO A 31 -0.63 12.38 -11.62
N THR A 32 0.70 12.40 -11.57
CA THR A 32 1.52 11.72 -12.56
C THR A 32 1.27 10.23 -12.39
N MET A 33 0.64 9.61 -13.39
CA MET A 33 0.58 8.15 -13.54
C MET A 33 2.01 7.59 -13.59
N GLY A 34 2.59 7.33 -12.42
CA GLY A 34 3.98 6.95 -12.23
C GLY A 34 4.15 6.11 -10.97
N ARG A 35 5.26 5.38 -10.88
CA ARG A 35 5.58 4.58 -9.70
C ARG A 35 5.85 5.51 -8.51
N MET A 36 5.38 5.14 -7.33
CA MET A 36 5.42 6.00 -6.14
C MET A 36 6.80 6.58 -5.82
N HIS A 37 7.85 5.77 -5.87
CA HIS A 37 9.24 6.16 -5.59
C HIS A 37 10.18 5.77 -6.75
N ALA A 38 9.68 5.70 -7.98
CA ALA A 38 10.50 5.41 -9.15
C ALA A 38 9.99 6.18 -10.38
N PRO A 39 10.87 6.60 -11.30
CA PRO A 39 10.48 7.39 -12.48
C PRO A 39 9.74 6.57 -13.56
N GLY A 40 9.62 5.25 -13.38
CA GLY A 40 8.99 4.37 -14.36
C GLY A 40 7.49 4.62 -14.54
N LYS A 41 7.01 4.45 -15.78
CA LYS A 41 5.60 4.62 -16.18
C LYS A 41 4.92 3.33 -16.65
N GLY A 42 5.52 2.17 -16.40
CA GLY A 42 5.04 0.88 -16.91
C GLY A 42 3.66 0.49 -16.35
N ILE A 43 2.73 0.14 -17.24
CA ILE A 43 1.36 -0.28 -16.95
C ILE A 43 1.25 -1.79 -17.13
N SER A 44 1.26 -2.53 -16.02
CA SER A 44 0.97 -3.96 -16.00
C SER A 44 0.14 -4.26 -14.76
N ARG A 45 -1.06 -4.81 -14.97
CA ARG A 45 -2.00 -5.19 -13.92
C ARG A 45 -2.96 -6.25 -14.43
N SER A 46 -3.53 -7.05 -13.53
CA SER A 46 -4.61 -7.96 -13.87
C SER A 46 -5.84 -7.18 -14.37
N SER A 47 -6.42 -7.61 -15.49
CA SER A 47 -7.75 -7.17 -15.93
C SER A 47 -8.77 -8.21 -15.49
N ARG A 48 -9.78 -7.79 -14.72
CA ARG A 48 -10.84 -8.70 -14.27
C ARG A 48 -11.87 -8.83 -15.40
N PRO A 49 -12.46 -10.03 -15.61
CA PRO A 49 -13.54 -10.17 -16.57
C PRO A 49 -14.72 -9.25 -16.21
N PHE A 50 -15.46 -8.84 -17.25
CA PHE A 50 -16.65 -8.02 -17.10
C PHE A 50 -17.70 -8.75 -16.25
N VAL A 51 -17.98 -10.01 -16.62
CA VAL A 51 -18.88 -10.90 -15.90
C VAL A 51 -18.31 -11.21 -14.51
N ARG A 52 -19.10 -10.94 -13.47
CA ARG A 52 -18.71 -11.10 -12.05
C ARG A 52 -19.26 -12.35 -11.38
N THR A 53 -20.16 -13.06 -12.06
CA THR A 53 -20.69 -14.35 -11.63
C THR A 53 -19.68 -15.46 -11.91
N ALA A 54 -19.67 -16.48 -11.04
CA ALA A 54 -18.86 -17.66 -11.30
C ALA A 54 -19.40 -18.43 -12.53
N PRO A 55 -18.53 -19.06 -13.34
CA PRO A 55 -18.94 -19.95 -14.42
C PRO A 55 -19.79 -21.11 -13.91
N SER A 56 -20.71 -21.62 -14.73
CA SER A 56 -21.62 -22.72 -14.37
C SER A 56 -20.88 -24.00 -13.94
N TRP A 57 -19.87 -24.41 -14.70
CA TRP A 57 -19.04 -25.59 -14.39
C TRP A 57 -18.36 -25.50 -13.02
N LEU A 58 -17.98 -24.29 -12.59
CA LEU A 58 -17.32 -24.08 -11.31
C LEU A 58 -18.31 -24.09 -10.14
N LYS A 59 -19.52 -23.55 -10.36
CA LYS A 59 -20.60 -23.53 -9.34
C LYS A 59 -21.08 -24.94 -8.97
N ASN A 60 -21.07 -25.85 -9.94
CA ASN A 60 -21.48 -27.24 -9.72
C ASN A 60 -20.40 -28.06 -8.97
N LEU A 61 -19.13 -27.66 -9.10
CA LEU A 61 -18.00 -28.41 -8.56
C LEU A 61 -17.59 -27.94 -7.15
N TYR A 62 -17.84 -26.68 -6.81
CA TYR A 62 -17.48 -26.11 -5.52
C TYR A 62 -18.63 -25.30 -4.92
N SER A 63 -19.06 -25.69 -3.73
CA SER A 63 -19.94 -24.87 -2.90
C SER A 63 -19.18 -23.69 -2.30
N ALA A 64 -19.92 -22.65 -1.88
CA ALA A 64 -19.34 -21.51 -1.18
C ALA A 64 -18.64 -21.93 0.12
N ASP A 65 -19.13 -22.97 0.79
CA ASP A 65 -18.57 -23.45 2.05
C ASP A 65 -17.28 -24.26 1.85
N ASP A 66 -17.20 -25.09 0.81
CA ASP A 66 -15.98 -25.81 0.43
C ASP A 66 -14.82 -24.85 0.16
N VAL A 67 -15.11 -23.70 -0.47
CA VAL A 67 -14.12 -22.65 -0.74
C VAL A 67 -13.68 -21.97 0.55
N LYS A 68 -14.59 -21.72 1.50
CA LYS A 68 -14.24 -21.14 2.81
C LYS A 68 -13.36 -22.10 3.61
N GLU A 69 -13.74 -23.38 3.68
CA GLU A 69 -12.96 -24.40 4.39
C GLU A 69 -11.55 -24.55 3.77
N SER A 70 -11.49 -24.56 2.45
CA SER A 70 -10.26 -24.51 1.68
C SER A 70 -9.36 -23.34 2.03
N ILE A 71 -9.92 -22.13 2.19
CA ILE A 71 -9.19 -20.92 2.60
C ILE A 71 -8.66 -21.09 4.02
N VAL A 72 -9.50 -21.57 4.95
CA VAL A 72 -9.11 -21.80 6.35
C VAL A 72 -7.99 -22.84 6.44
N LYS A 73 -8.06 -23.93 5.69
CA LYS A 73 -7.03 -24.96 5.63
C LYS A 73 -5.69 -24.41 5.14
N LEU A 74 -5.70 -23.56 4.10
CA LEU A 74 -4.49 -22.92 3.60
C LEU A 74 -3.94 -21.86 4.57
N ALA A 75 -4.80 -21.15 5.28
CA ALA A 75 -4.38 -20.19 6.31
C ALA A 75 -3.75 -20.87 7.52
N ARG A 76 -4.29 -22.02 7.96
CA ARG A 76 -3.68 -22.85 9.03
C ARG A 76 -2.29 -23.37 8.66
N LYS A 77 -2.00 -23.53 7.36
CA LYS A 77 -0.65 -23.83 6.86
C LYS A 77 0.29 -22.62 6.86
N GLY A 78 -0.17 -21.44 7.27
CA GLY A 78 0.62 -20.20 7.30
C GLY A 78 0.71 -19.46 5.97
N HIS A 79 -0.15 -19.77 4.98
CA HIS A 79 -0.13 -19.03 3.71
C HIS A 79 -0.76 -17.65 3.87
N THR A 80 -0.13 -16.64 3.24
CA THR A 80 -0.68 -15.28 3.23
C THR A 80 -1.94 -15.17 2.36
N PRO A 81 -2.84 -14.22 2.64
CA PRO A 81 -4.07 -14.03 1.86
C PRO A 81 -3.83 -13.88 0.35
N SER A 82 -2.76 -13.18 -0.05
CA SER A 82 -2.37 -13.05 -1.46
C SER A 82 -1.95 -14.38 -2.06
N LYS A 83 -1.15 -15.19 -1.34
CA LYS A 83 -0.72 -16.51 -1.81
C LYS A 83 -1.87 -17.51 -1.87
N ILE A 84 -2.81 -17.46 -0.91
CA ILE A 84 -4.03 -18.27 -0.92
C ILE A 84 -4.83 -18.03 -2.21
N GLY A 85 -5.01 -16.77 -2.61
CA GLY A 85 -5.70 -16.44 -3.85
C GLY A 85 -5.02 -17.03 -5.10
N VAL A 86 -3.69 -17.03 -5.14
CA VAL A 86 -2.91 -17.63 -6.24
C VAL A 86 -3.09 -19.15 -6.27
N ILE A 87 -2.99 -19.82 -5.13
CA ILE A 87 -3.17 -21.29 -5.05
C ILE A 87 -4.58 -21.69 -5.48
N LEU A 88 -5.60 -20.96 -5.05
CA LEU A 88 -6.99 -21.23 -5.44
C LEU A 88 -7.20 -21.06 -6.96
N ARG A 89 -6.54 -20.08 -7.57
CA ARG A 89 -6.61 -19.86 -9.01
C ARG A 89 -5.89 -20.95 -9.78
N ASP A 90 -4.65 -21.26 -9.40
CA ASP A 90 -3.76 -22.10 -10.21
C ASP A 90 -4.04 -23.61 -10.01
N SER A 91 -4.38 -24.04 -8.78
CA SER A 91 -4.62 -25.46 -8.48
C SER A 91 -6.09 -25.87 -8.58
N ARG A 92 -7.03 -24.97 -8.29
CA ARG A 92 -8.47 -25.29 -8.23
C ARG A 92 -9.30 -24.60 -9.32
N GLY A 93 -8.69 -23.76 -10.14
CA GLY A 93 -9.39 -23.01 -11.20
C GLY A 93 -10.30 -21.88 -10.68
N ILE A 94 -10.22 -21.52 -9.39
CA ILE A 94 -11.07 -20.47 -8.80
C ILE A 94 -10.45 -19.09 -9.11
N SER A 95 -10.92 -18.47 -10.18
CA SER A 95 -10.41 -17.16 -10.64
C SER A 95 -10.66 -16.01 -9.66
N SER A 96 -11.82 -16.01 -8.99
CA SER A 96 -12.20 -14.97 -8.03
C SER A 96 -13.05 -15.56 -6.91
N THR A 97 -12.49 -15.61 -5.70
CA THR A 97 -13.20 -16.06 -4.49
C THR A 97 -14.49 -15.28 -4.21
N LYS A 98 -14.50 -13.98 -4.52
CA LYS A 98 -15.70 -13.12 -4.41
C LYS A 98 -16.85 -13.57 -5.32
N ALA A 99 -16.55 -14.18 -6.47
CA ALA A 99 -17.59 -14.57 -7.44
C ALA A 99 -18.39 -15.79 -6.97
N ILE A 100 -17.80 -16.62 -6.10
CA ILE A 100 -18.42 -17.82 -5.53
C ILE A 100 -18.99 -17.50 -4.14
N THR A 101 -18.15 -16.98 -3.24
CA THR A 101 -18.50 -16.80 -1.81
C THR A 101 -19.15 -15.45 -1.49
N GLY A 102 -19.21 -14.51 -2.44
CA GLY A 102 -19.69 -13.14 -2.23
C GLY A 102 -18.73 -12.24 -1.42
N THR A 103 -17.74 -12.81 -0.73
CA THR A 103 -16.83 -12.09 0.17
C THR A 103 -15.37 -12.21 -0.29
N LYS A 104 -14.48 -11.36 0.26
CA LYS A 104 -13.04 -11.39 -0.03
C LYS A 104 -12.32 -12.32 0.95
N VAL A 105 -11.19 -12.88 0.55
CA VAL A 105 -10.34 -13.77 1.36
C VAL A 105 -10.07 -13.21 2.76
N LEU A 106 -9.61 -11.96 2.86
CA LEU A 106 -9.35 -11.32 4.17
C LEU A 106 -10.58 -11.26 5.08
N ARG A 107 -11.79 -11.13 4.53
CA ARG A 107 -13.02 -11.08 5.34
C ARG A 107 -13.36 -12.48 5.89
N ILE A 108 -13.16 -13.51 5.07
CA ILE A 108 -13.34 -14.91 5.48
C ILE A 108 -12.36 -15.25 6.62
N LEU A 109 -11.10 -14.84 6.49
CA LEU A 109 -10.08 -15.05 7.53
C LEU A 109 -10.40 -14.31 8.83
N LYS A 110 -10.91 -13.08 8.76
CA LYS A 110 -11.36 -12.33 9.94
C LYS A 110 -12.54 -13.00 10.64
N ALA A 111 -13.52 -13.50 9.88
CA ALA A 111 -14.66 -14.22 10.43
C ALA A 111 -14.23 -15.53 11.12
N ALA A 112 -13.17 -16.17 10.62
CA ALA A 112 -12.61 -17.39 11.20
C ALA A 112 -11.58 -17.15 12.33
N GLY A 113 -11.28 -15.88 12.68
CA GLY A 113 -10.26 -15.56 13.70
C GLY A 113 -8.81 -15.86 13.29
N LEU A 114 -8.55 -16.10 11.99
CA LEU A 114 -7.23 -16.44 11.44
C LEU A 114 -6.61 -15.28 10.64
N ALA A 115 -7.07 -14.06 10.88
CA ALA A 115 -6.53 -12.88 10.21
C ALA A 115 -5.17 -12.50 10.84
N PRO A 116 -4.18 -12.11 10.02
CA PRO A 116 -2.92 -11.62 10.56
C PRO A 116 -3.16 -10.29 11.28
N GLU A 117 -2.51 -10.12 12.44
CA GLU A 117 -2.57 -8.87 13.23
C GLU A 117 -2.01 -7.69 12.44
N ILE A 118 -0.89 -7.93 11.76
CA ILE A 118 -0.25 -6.94 10.90
C ILE A 118 -0.70 -7.16 9.44
N PRO A 119 -1.15 -6.11 8.73
CA PRO A 119 -1.46 -6.19 7.31
C PRO A 119 -0.29 -6.75 6.47
N GLU A 120 -0.59 -7.63 5.52
CA GLU A 120 0.40 -8.34 4.68
C GLU A 120 1.35 -7.39 3.93
N ASP A 121 0.83 -6.26 3.44
CA ASP A 121 1.60 -5.25 2.74
C ASP A 121 2.64 -4.56 3.64
N LEU A 122 2.25 -4.27 4.88
CA LEU A 122 3.14 -3.69 5.90
C LEU A 122 4.19 -4.71 6.34
N TYR A 123 3.78 -5.96 6.60
CA TYR A 123 4.68 -7.07 6.92
C TYR A 123 5.75 -7.27 5.83
N CYS A 124 5.36 -7.32 4.55
CA CYS A 124 6.30 -7.51 3.43
C CYS A 124 7.32 -6.36 3.31
N LEU A 125 6.91 -5.12 3.58
CA LEU A 125 7.82 -3.97 3.54
C LEU A 125 8.79 -3.97 4.71
N ILE A 126 8.33 -4.29 5.93
CA ILE A 126 9.21 -4.44 7.10
C ILE A 126 10.22 -5.56 6.83
N LYS A 127 9.77 -6.71 6.32
CA LYS A 127 10.66 -7.83 5.96
C LYS A 127 11.75 -7.41 4.98
N LYS A 128 11.39 -6.62 3.97
CA LYS A 128 12.36 -6.07 3.02
C LYS A 128 13.33 -5.10 3.70
N ALA A 129 12.85 -4.22 4.58
CA ALA A 129 13.69 -3.26 5.29
C ALA A 129 14.70 -3.95 6.22
N VAL A 130 14.27 -4.99 6.95
CA VAL A 130 15.13 -5.80 7.83
C VAL A 130 16.24 -6.47 7.02
N ALA A 131 15.90 -7.09 5.88
CA ALA A 131 16.90 -7.71 5.01
C ALA A 131 17.93 -6.69 4.47
N MET A 132 17.47 -5.51 4.05
CA MET A 132 18.36 -4.44 3.56
C MET A 132 19.27 -3.89 4.66
N ARG A 133 18.76 -3.80 5.89
CA ARG A 133 19.57 -3.37 7.05
C ARG A 133 20.64 -4.38 7.40
N LYS A 134 20.30 -5.67 7.40
CA LYS A 134 21.29 -6.75 7.60
C LYS A 134 22.40 -6.66 6.56
N HIS A 135 22.06 -6.48 5.29
CA HIS A 135 23.04 -6.26 4.21
C HIS A 135 23.94 -5.03 4.45
N LEU A 136 23.36 -3.91 4.89
CA LEU A 136 24.10 -2.66 5.14
C LEU A 136 25.00 -2.69 6.38
N GLN A 137 24.76 -3.59 7.34
CA GLN A 137 25.63 -3.78 8.50
C GLN A 137 27.01 -4.29 8.08
N GLU A 138 27.05 -5.20 7.11
CA GLU A 138 28.26 -5.74 6.50
C GLU A 138 28.80 -4.78 5.43
N ASN A 139 27.92 -4.25 4.58
CA ASN A 139 28.28 -3.41 3.43
C ASN A 139 28.03 -1.93 3.68
N ARG A 140 28.81 -1.33 4.58
CA ARG A 140 28.61 0.07 5.03
C ARG A 140 28.79 1.12 3.94
N ASN A 141 29.50 0.80 2.86
CA ASN A 141 29.81 1.72 1.76
C ASN A 141 28.75 1.72 0.64
N ASP A 142 27.75 0.83 0.71
CA ASP A 142 26.69 0.73 -0.30
C ASP A 142 25.70 1.92 -0.19
N LYS A 143 25.96 2.96 -0.98
CA LYS A 143 25.14 4.18 -1.03
C LYS A 143 23.79 3.97 -1.69
N ASP A 144 23.68 3.07 -2.69
CA ASP A 144 22.39 2.80 -3.35
C ASP A 144 21.46 2.08 -2.38
N CYS A 145 21.94 1.05 -1.68
CA CYS A 145 21.10 0.33 -0.72
C CYS A 145 20.64 1.26 0.42
N LYS A 146 21.47 2.19 0.90
CA LYS A 146 21.05 3.25 1.84
C LYS A 146 19.92 4.12 1.27
N PHE A 147 20.04 4.60 0.03
CA PHE A 147 18.99 5.36 -0.63
C PHE A 147 17.69 4.56 -0.77
N ARG A 148 17.79 3.29 -1.19
CA ARG A 148 16.64 2.39 -1.32
C ARG A 148 15.99 2.08 0.02
N LEU A 149 16.76 1.97 1.10
CA LEU A 149 16.24 1.77 2.46
C LEU A 149 15.35 2.95 2.87
N ILE A 150 15.82 4.19 2.66
CA ILE A 150 15.04 5.41 2.92
C ILE A 150 13.69 5.38 2.18
N LEU A 151 13.68 4.93 0.92
CA LEU A 151 12.45 4.79 0.13
C LEU A 151 11.51 3.69 0.65
N VAL A 152 12.03 2.61 1.22
CA VAL A 152 11.22 1.54 1.83
C VAL A 152 10.63 2.02 3.15
N GLU A 153 11.44 2.61 4.03
CA GLU A 153 11.00 3.15 5.33
C GLU A 153 9.95 4.25 5.15
N SER A 154 10.14 5.13 4.15
CA SER A 154 9.15 6.13 3.77
C SER A 154 7.79 5.51 3.38
N ARG A 155 7.78 4.34 2.73
CA ARG A 155 6.53 3.62 2.42
C ARG A 155 5.90 3.00 3.66
N ILE A 156 6.71 2.44 4.56
CA ILE A 156 6.25 1.87 5.83
C ILE A 156 5.55 2.96 6.66
N HIS A 157 6.15 4.13 6.83
CA HIS A 157 5.55 5.23 7.58
C HIS A 157 4.24 5.74 6.95
N ARG A 158 4.16 5.79 5.61
CA ARG A 158 2.92 6.16 4.90
C ARG A 158 1.80 5.14 5.13
N LEU A 159 2.09 3.84 5.01
CA LEU A 159 1.10 2.79 5.23
C LEU A 159 0.70 2.66 6.70
N SER A 160 1.65 2.77 7.62
CA SER A 160 1.38 2.83 9.06
C SER A 160 0.41 3.97 9.41
N ARG A 161 0.61 5.17 8.82
CA ARG A 161 -0.34 6.29 8.99
C ARG A 161 -1.74 5.92 8.50
N TYR A 162 -1.84 5.36 7.30
CA TYR A 162 -3.13 4.94 6.72
C TYR A 162 -3.86 3.92 7.61
N TYR A 163 -3.17 2.88 8.08
CA TYR A 163 -3.77 1.83 8.89
C TYR A 163 -4.16 2.29 10.30
N ARG A 164 -3.41 3.25 10.88
CA ARG A 164 -3.81 3.91 12.13
C ARG A 164 -5.10 4.71 11.96
N THR A 165 -5.21 5.50 10.88
CA THR A 165 -6.46 6.24 10.59
C THR A 165 -7.65 5.32 10.34
N LYS A 166 -7.42 4.11 9.79
CA LYS A 166 -8.47 3.11 9.55
C LYS A 166 -8.78 2.21 10.74
N GLY A 167 -8.10 2.37 11.89
CA GLY A 167 -8.29 1.53 13.07
C GLY A 167 -7.95 0.05 12.85
N VAL A 168 -7.14 -0.26 11.84
CA VAL A 168 -6.72 -1.66 11.56
C VAL A 168 -5.56 -2.05 12.45
N VAL A 169 -4.72 -1.08 12.82
CA VAL A 169 -3.53 -1.25 13.66
C VAL A 169 -3.67 -0.33 14.86
N ALA A 170 -3.10 -0.73 15.99
CA ALA A 170 -3.14 0.05 17.23
C ALA A 170 -2.68 1.51 17.01
N PRO A 171 -3.33 2.52 17.63
CA PRO A 171 -2.99 3.93 17.42
C PRO A 171 -1.54 4.28 17.78
N ASN A 172 -0.99 3.59 18.78
CA ASN A 172 0.39 3.72 19.26
C ASN A 172 1.41 2.93 18.43
N PHE A 173 0.99 2.21 17.39
CA PHE A 173 1.90 1.43 16.57
C PHE A 173 2.91 2.35 15.89
N LYS A 174 4.19 2.06 16.14
CA LYS A 174 5.34 2.77 15.58
C LYS A 174 6.29 1.75 14.97
N TYR A 175 6.68 2.01 13.73
CA TYR A 175 7.77 1.26 13.12
C TYR A 175 9.06 1.71 13.79
N GLU A 176 9.61 0.82 14.61
CA GLU A 176 10.92 0.98 15.22
C GLU A 176 11.88 -0.04 14.65
N SER A 177 13.08 0.45 14.41
CA SER A 177 13.94 -0.19 13.45
C SER A 177 14.84 -1.27 14.07
N ALA A 178 15.02 -1.19 15.39
CA ALA A 178 15.63 -2.22 16.22
C ALA A 178 14.65 -3.37 16.52
N THR A 179 13.36 -3.08 16.67
CA THR A 179 12.33 -4.09 17.00
C THR A 179 11.71 -4.75 15.77
N ALA A 180 11.92 -4.18 14.58
CA ALA A 180 11.40 -4.67 13.31
C ALA A 180 11.73 -6.15 13.03
N SER A 181 12.89 -6.64 13.46
CA SER A 181 13.30 -8.04 13.26
C SER A 181 12.40 -9.01 14.03
N ALA A 182 11.94 -8.65 15.23
CA ALA A 182 11.06 -9.49 16.05
C ALA A 182 9.64 -9.58 15.48
N LEU A 183 9.21 -8.60 14.68
CA LEU A 183 7.88 -8.56 14.05
C LEU A 183 7.80 -9.43 12.78
N VAL A 184 8.93 -9.89 12.27
CA VAL A 184 9.03 -10.58 10.98
C VAL A 184 9.59 -12.00 11.09
N ALA A 185 10.19 -12.34 12.24
CA ALA A 185 10.72 -13.65 12.57
C ALA A 185 9.65 -14.74 12.51
#